data_AF-A0A5Y4MIX5-F1
#
_entry.id   AF-A0A5Y4MIX5-F1
#
_cell.length_a   1.000
_cell.length_b   1.000
_cell.length_c   1.000
_cell.angle_alpha   90.00
_cell.angle_beta   90.00
_cell.angle_gamma   90.00
#
_symmetry.space_group_name_H-M   'P 1'
#
loop_
_entity.id
_entity.type
_entity.pdbx_description
1 polymer ?
#
loop_
_entity_poly.entity_id
_entity_poly.type
_entity_poly.pdbx_seq_one_letter_code
_entity_poly.pdbx_strand_id
1 'polypeptide(L)'
;KVIDWLNAQRCVPESVTVVLEATGIYHENLAYGLHEAGVSVCMANPCRVREFAHGMDILNKNDAVDAFVLACYGELKPPAVWVP
;
A
#
# COMPACT_ATOMS: atom_id res chain seq x y z
N LYS A 1 7.94 -3.87 -14.24
CA LYS A 1 7.04 -4.38 -13.17
C LYS A 1 7.31 -3.58 -11.89
N VAL A 2 6.39 -3.55 -10.93
CA VAL A 2 6.56 -2.79 -9.66
C VAL A 2 7.85 -3.18 -8.92
N ILE A 3 8.22 -4.48 -8.96
CA ILE A 3 9.51 -4.97 -8.47
C ILE A 3 10.72 -4.32 -9.15
N ASP A 4 10.70 -4.14 -10.47
CA ASP A 4 11.81 -3.50 -11.18
C ASP A 4 11.97 -2.04 -10.75
N TRP A 5 10.85 -1.37 -10.47
CA TRP A 5 10.86 0.00 -9.93
C TRP A 5 11.41 0.03 -8.49
N LEU A 6 11.01 -0.90 -7.62
CA LEU A 6 11.54 -1.02 -6.26
C LEU A 6 13.06 -1.27 -6.26
N ASN A 7 13.52 -2.16 -7.13
CA ASN A 7 14.94 -2.43 -7.32
C ASN A 7 15.70 -1.18 -7.79
N ALA A 8 15.10 -0.37 -8.68
CA ALA A 8 15.68 0.89 -9.13
C ALA A 8 15.78 1.93 -8.00
N GLN A 9 14.89 1.89 -7.01
CA GLN A 9 14.95 2.75 -5.81
C GLN A 9 16.00 2.28 -4.77
N ARG A 10 16.74 1.19 -5.05
CA ARG A 10 17.74 0.58 -4.14
C ARG A 10 17.14 0.15 -2.80
N CYS A 11 15.85 -0.18 -2.79
CA CYS A 11 15.19 -0.72 -1.60
C CYS A 11 15.35 -2.25 -1.56
N VAL A 12 15.64 -2.79 -0.38
CA VAL A 12 15.67 -4.25 -0.18
C VAL A 12 14.21 -4.73 -0.08
N PRO A 13 13.77 -5.72 -0.87
CA PRO A 13 12.36 -6.15 -0.89
C PRO A 13 11.80 -6.49 0.49
N GLU A 14 12.61 -7.14 1.32
CA GLU A 14 12.25 -7.58 2.67
C GLU A 14 12.06 -6.42 3.67
N SER A 15 12.66 -5.26 3.39
CA SER A 15 12.49 -4.05 4.21
C SER A 15 11.37 -3.13 3.69
N VAL A 16 10.70 -3.50 2.60
CA VAL A 16 9.63 -2.71 2.01
C VAL A 16 8.28 -3.27 2.43
N THR A 17 7.43 -2.37 2.92
CA THR A 17 6.01 -2.64 3.14
C THR A 17 5.19 -1.89 2.11
N VAL A 18 4.39 -2.61 1.34
CA VAL A 18 3.47 -2.05 0.35
C VAL A 18 2.07 -2.09 0.92
N VAL A 19 1.43 -0.93 1.03
CA VAL A 19 0.04 -0.83 1.44
C VAL A 19 -0.84 -0.70 0.20
N LEU A 20 -1.77 -1.63 0.03
CA LEU A 20 -2.75 -1.62 -1.04
C LEU A 20 -4.13 -1.32 -0.48
N GLU A 21 -4.92 -0.56 -1.22
CA GLU A 21 -6.33 -0.37 -0.91
C GLU A 21 -7.13 -1.61 -1.37
N ALA A 22 -7.95 -2.17 -0.48
CA ALA A 22 -8.76 -3.34 -0.76
C ALA A 22 -9.97 -3.00 -1.67
N THR A 23 -9.72 -2.69 -2.94
CA THR A 23 -10.76 -2.40 -3.94
C THR A 23 -10.84 -3.50 -5.00
N GLY A 24 -11.69 -4.52 -4.76
CA GLY A 24 -12.09 -5.51 -5.77
C GLY A 24 -11.09 -6.65 -6.04
N ILE A 25 -11.02 -7.16 -7.28
CA ILE A 25 -10.21 -8.36 -7.63
C ILE A 25 -8.82 -7.96 -8.19
N TYR A 26 -8.66 -6.68 -8.56
CA TYR A 26 -7.47 -6.19 -9.27
C TYR A 26 -6.20 -6.18 -8.42
N HIS A 27 -6.32 -6.16 -7.09
CA HIS A 27 -5.18 -6.16 -6.19
C HIS A 27 -4.56 -7.56 -5.99
N GLU A 28 -5.26 -8.64 -6.35
CA GLU A 28 -4.78 -10.00 -6.13
C GLU A 28 -3.47 -10.26 -6.88
N ASN A 29 -3.44 -10.09 -8.22
CA ASN A 29 -2.24 -10.34 -9.01
C ASN A 29 -1.02 -9.52 -8.55
N LEU A 30 -1.25 -8.29 -8.09
CA LEU A 30 -0.19 -7.44 -7.56
C LEU A 30 0.28 -7.93 -6.18
N ALA A 31 -0.65 -8.30 -5.30
CA ALA A 31 -0.35 -8.79 -3.96
C ALA A 31 0.41 -10.12 -4.02
N TYR A 32 -0.03 -11.08 -4.85
CA TYR A 32 0.68 -12.34 -5.08
C TYR A 32 2.10 -12.10 -5.61
N GLY A 33 2.25 -11.30 -6.67
CA GLY A 33 3.57 -11.04 -7.26
C GLY A 33 4.55 -10.31 -6.33
N LEU A 34 4.04 -9.44 -5.45
CA LEU A 34 4.86 -8.77 -4.43
C LEU A 34 5.23 -9.72 -3.28
N HIS A 35 4.28 -10.53 -2.82
CA HIS A 35 4.53 -11.54 -1.79
C HIS A 35 5.56 -12.58 -2.25
N GLU A 36 5.46 -13.09 -3.48
CA GLU A 36 6.45 -14.00 -4.08
C GLU A 36 7.85 -13.35 -4.20
N ALA A 37 7.91 -12.03 -4.34
CA ALA A 37 9.17 -11.29 -4.37
C ALA A 37 9.74 -10.97 -2.97
N GLY A 38 9.13 -11.46 -1.90
CA GLY A 38 9.56 -11.23 -0.52
C GLY A 38 9.20 -9.84 0.03
N VAL A 39 8.29 -9.11 -0.62
CA VAL A 39 7.81 -7.80 -0.16
C VAL A 39 6.62 -8.01 0.76
N SER A 40 6.61 -7.32 1.90
CA SER A 40 5.45 -7.35 2.81
C SER A 40 4.31 -6.55 2.20
N VAL A 41 3.17 -7.19 1.95
CA VAL A 41 1.97 -6.54 1.42
C VAL A 41 0.95 -6.40 2.53
N CYS A 42 0.35 -5.23 2.69
CA CYS A 42 -0.70 -4.97 3.67
C CYS A 42 -1.96 -4.46 2.97
N MET A 43 -3.11 -4.97 3.39
CA MET A 43 -4.40 -4.56 2.84
C MET A 43 -5.05 -3.53 3.75
N ALA A 44 -5.17 -2.30 3.25
CA ALA A 44 -5.86 -1.22 3.94
C ALA A 44 -7.33 -1.15 3.50
N ASN A 45 -8.21 -0.95 4.48
CA ASN A 45 -9.63 -0.77 4.22
C ASN A 45 -9.86 0.64 3.65
N PRO A 46 -10.48 0.79 2.46
CA PRO A 46 -10.71 2.09 1.81
C PRO A 46 -11.42 3.09 2.72
N CYS A 47 -12.43 2.64 3.48
CA CYS A 47 -13.14 3.51 4.42
C CYS A 47 -12.20 4.03 5.51
N ARG A 48 -11.31 3.20 6.05
CA ARG A 48 -10.37 3.63 7.10
C ARG A 48 -9.31 4.59 6.59
N VAL A 49 -8.81 4.35 5.38
CA VAL A 49 -7.85 5.25 4.72
C VAL A 49 -8.50 6.61 4.44
N ARG A 50 -9.79 6.62 4.03
CA ARG A 50 -10.52 7.86 3.81
C ARG A 50 -10.75 8.65 5.09
N GLU A 51 -11.17 8.00 6.17
CA GLU A 51 -11.31 8.64 7.49
C GLU A 51 -9.96 9.20 7.98
N PHE A 52 -8.86 8.47 7.73
CA PHE A 52 -7.52 8.94 8.04
C PHE A 52 -7.12 10.18 7.23
N ALA A 53 -7.44 10.22 5.93
CA ALA A 53 -7.24 11.42 5.10
C ALA A 53 -8.01 12.62 5.65
N HIS A 54 -9.27 12.42 6.07
CA HIS A 54 -10.06 13.49 6.71
C HIS A 54 -9.40 13.99 8.00
N GLY A 55 -8.83 13.10 8.81
CA GLY A 55 -8.06 13.47 10.00
C GLY A 55 -6.77 14.24 9.71
N MET A 56 -6.23 14.13 8.50
CA MET A 56 -5.07 14.91 8.01
C MET A 56 -5.47 16.22 7.29
N ASP A 57 -6.75 16.61 7.33
CA ASP A 57 -7.31 17.75 6.57
C ASP A 57 -7.17 17.61 5.04
N ILE A 58 -7.05 16.37 4.56
CA ILE A 58 -6.95 16.04 3.14
C ILE A 58 -8.35 15.75 2.59
N LEU A 59 -8.95 16.78 1.99
CA LEU A 59 -10.30 16.70 1.41
C LEU A 59 -10.31 16.28 -0.06
N ASN A 60 -9.26 16.65 -0.80
CA ASN A 60 -9.13 16.33 -2.21
C ASN A 60 -8.83 14.84 -2.42
N LYS A 61 -9.50 14.25 -3.41
CA LYS A 61 -9.28 12.87 -3.83
C LYS A 61 -8.68 12.84 -5.22
N ASN A 62 -7.43 12.41 -5.32
CA ASN A 62 -6.75 12.09 -6.57
C ASN A 62 -5.74 10.97 -6.31
N ASP A 63 -5.31 10.29 -7.37
CA ASP A 63 -4.46 9.09 -7.24
C ASP A 63 -3.14 9.35 -6.49
N ALA A 64 -2.54 10.54 -6.67
CA ALA A 64 -1.28 10.89 -6.01
C ALA A 64 -1.47 11.14 -4.50
N VAL A 65 -2.55 11.81 -4.13
CA VAL A 65 -2.92 12.07 -2.75
C VAL A 65 -3.33 10.78 -2.04
N ASP A 66 -4.13 9.93 -2.69
CA ASP A 66 -4.54 8.64 -2.15
C ASP A 66 -3.31 7.74 -1.89
N ALA A 67 -2.34 7.71 -2.81
CA ALA A 67 -1.08 6.99 -2.62
C ALA A 67 -0.26 7.52 -1.44
N PHE A 68 -0.19 8.85 -1.28
CA PHE A 68 0.49 9.49 -0.14
C PHE A 68 -0.19 9.14 1.20
N VAL A 69 -1.52 9.23 1.26
CA VAL A 69 -2.30 8.89 2.45
C VAL A 69 -2.12 7.42 2.82
N LEU A 70 -2.11 6.50 1.83
CA LEU A 70 -1.87 5.08 2.06
C LEU A 70 -0.48 4.82 2.66
N ALA A 71 0.54 5.52 2.17
CA ALA A 71 1.91 5.41 2.72
C ALA A 71 1.97 5.90 4.17
N CYS A 72 1.41 7.08 4.47
CA CYS A 72 1.32 7.61 5.83
C CYS A 72 0.51 6.69 6.76
N TYR A 73 -0.61 6.14 6.27
CA TYR A 73 -1.43 5.20 7.01
C TYR A 73 -0.64 3.93 7.36
N GLY A 74 0.13 3.40 6.40
CA GLY A 74 1.02 2.25 6.59
C GLY A 74 2.11 2.47 7.63
N GLU A 75 2.73 3.64 7.61
CA GLU A 75 3.80 4.01 8.53
C GLU A 75 3.28 4.19 9.96
N LEU A 76 2.17 4.92 10.13
CA LEU A 76 1.61 5.24 11.45
C LEU A 76 0.84 4.07 12.06
N LYS A 77 0.21 3.25 11.23
CA LYS A 77 -0.59 2.12 11.66
C LYS A 77 -0.45 0.97 10.66
N PRO A 78 0.64 0.18 10.75
CA PRO A 78 0.85 -0.93 9.84
C PRO A 78 -0.37 -1.86 9.88
N PRO A 79 -1.09 -2.02 8.75
CA PRO A 79 -2.19 -2.98 8.68
C PRO A 79 -1.63 -4.40 8.84
N ALA A 80 -2.52 -5.35 9.13
CA ALA A 80 -2.12 -6.75 9.11
C ALA A 80 -1.50 -7.10 7.75
N VAL A 81 -0.35 -7.78 7.79
CA VAL A 81 0.30 -8.31 6.59
C VAL A 81 -0.67 -9.29 5.95
N TRP A 82 -0.94 -9.06 4.68
CA TRP A 82 -1.73 -9.95 3.86
C TRP A 82 -0.90 -11.16 3.50
N VAL A 83 -1.49 -12.33 3.69
CA VAL A 83 -0.92 -13.62 3.33
C VAL A 83 -1.95 -14.30 2.41
N PRO A 84 -1.51 -14.87 1.28
CA PRO A 84 -2.39 -15.60 0.36
C PRO A 84 -3.03 -16.84 0.98
#